data_AF-A0A2V5X0Y2-F1
#
_entry.id   AF-A0A2V5X0Y2-F1
#
_cell.length_a   1.000
_cell.length_b   1.000
_cell.length_c   1.000
_cell.angle_alpha   90.00
_cell.angle_beta   90.00
_cell.angle_gamma   90.00
#
_symmetry.space_group_name_H-M   'P 1'
#
loop_
_entity.id
_entity.type
_entity.pdbx_description
1 polymer ?
#
loop_
_entity_poly.entity_id
_entity_poly.type
_entity_poly.pdbx_seq_one_letter_code
_entity_poly.pdbx_strand_id
1 'polypeptide(L)'
;YPCVLLFLALSVLTFLLVFFIPRFQLIFADFHANLPLLTQVIVKTSEVLRSYGLLATLGLGIAGFLVRNWFVSPAGRRTWEGWMLRIPIVGSLVAQYAMSRFCRMLGTLLGAGVPMINALNVARRSIGNQILVDAVSNSIERVKEGKALGPSLADCRTLFSGSVLEMIAVAEESGKLDQELVRIANVTEGDLDRQLKTAVAMAEPLMLFFIAGFIGTIFIGMVLPIFTLQQYVK
;
A
#
# COMPACT_ATOMS: atom_id res chain seq x y z
N TYR A 1 0.06 -5.73 -15.56
CA TYR A 1 0.58 -7.10 -15.49
C TYR A 1 0.36 -7.74 -14.11
N PRO A 2 0.81 -7.18 -12.96
CA PRO A 2 0.54 -7.74 -11.61
C PRO A 2 -0.95 -7.98 -11.32
N CYS A 3 -1.82 -7.05 -11.72
CA CYS A 3 -3.26 -7.19 -11.56
C CYS A 3 -3.86 -8.35 -12.36
N VAL A 4 -3.31 -8.66 -13.54
CA VAL A 4 -3.78 -9.78 -14.37
C VAL A 4 -3.40 -11.11 -13.73
N LEU A 5 -2.15 -11.22 -13.25
CA LEU A 5 -1.67 -12.38 -12.49
C LEU A 5 -2.51 -12.60 -11.22
N LEU A 6 -2.77 -11.54 -10.46
CA LEU A 6 -3.60 -11.62 -9.25
C LEU A 6 -5.04 -12.03 -9.57
N PHE A 7 -5.63 -11.49 -10.64
CA PHE A 7 -6.96 -11.88 -11.09
C PHE A 7 -7.02 -13.35 -11.53
N LEU A 8 -6.03 -13.81 -12.30
CA LEU A 8 -5.94 -15.21 -12.75
C LEU A 8 -5.74 -16.14 -11.56
N ALA A 9 -4.86 -15.78 -10.62
CA ALA A 9 -4.61 -16.53 -9.40
C ALA A 9 -5.87 -16.68 -8.54
N LEU A 10 -6.60 -15.58 -8.30
CA LEU A 10 -7.87 -15.60 -7.57
C LEU A 10 -8.91 -16.44 -8.30
N SER A 11 -8.95 -16.38 -9.63
CA SER A 11 -9.87 -17.18 -10.44
C SER A 11 -9.58 -18.68 -10.33
N VAL A 12 -8.31 -19.08 -10.46
CA VAL A 12 -7.86 -20.47 -10.31
C VAL A 12 -8.12 -20.97 -8.89
N LEU A 13 -7.77 -20.18 -7.88
CA LEU A 13 -7.97 -20.53 -6.48
C LEU A 13 -9.47 -20.69 -6.15
N THR A 14 -10.32 -19.77 -6.64
CA THR A 14 -11.77 -19.86 -6.47
C THR A 14 -12.31 -21.12 -7.16
N PHE A 15 -11.88 -21.41 -8.39
CA PHE A 15 -12.29 -22.61 -9.12
C PHE A 15 -11.91 -23.90 -8.36
N LEU A 16 -10.68 -24.00 -7.86
CA LEU A 16 -10.24 -25.13 -7.05
C LEU A 16 -11.09 -25.27 -5.78
N LEU A 17 -11.35 -24.17 -5.07
CA LEU A 17 -12.10 -24.22 -3.81
C LEU A 17 -13.59 -24.56 -4.00
N VAL A 18 -14.23 -24.02 -5.05
CA VAL A 18 -15.69 -24.13 -5.26
C VAL A 18 -16.07 -25.38 -6.05
N PHE A 19 -15.25 -25.80 -7.01
CA PHE A 19 -15.60 -26.91 -7.90
C PHE A 19 -14.83 -28.19 -7.57
N PHE A 20 -13.52 -28.09 -7.36
CA PHE A 20 -12.64 -29.26 -7.28
C PHE A 20 -12.77 -29.98 -5.92
N ILE A 21 -12.69 -29.23 -4.83
CA ILE A 21 -12.76 -29.77 -3.46
C ILE A 21 -14.07 -30.53 -3.17
N PRO A 22 -15.27 -30.01 -3.48
CA PRO A 22 -16.50 -30.74 -3.16
C PRO A 22 -16.65 -32.04 -3.94
N ARG A 23 -16.09 -32.13 -5.15
CA ARG A 23 -16.05 -33.40 -5.90
C ARG A 23 -15.23 -34.46 -5.17
N PHE A 24 -14.13 -34.06 -4.51
CA PHE A 24 -13.33 -34.98 -3.70
C PHE A 24 -14.03 -35.36 -2.39
N GLN A 25 -14.74 -34.45 -1.73
CA GLN A 25 -15.52 -34.78 -0.53
C GLN A 25 -16.51 -35.94 -0.77
N LEU A 26 -17.20 -35.94 -1.92
CA LEU A 26 -18.16 -36.97 -2.28
C LEU A 26 -17.51 -38.36 -2.33
N ILE A 27 -16.28 -38.44 -2.86
CA ILE A 27 -15.52 -39.69 -2.93
C ILE A 27 -15.19 -40.20 -1.52
N PHE A 28 -14.87 -39.32 -0.57
CA PHE A 28 -14.51 -39.71 0.80
C PHE A 28 -15.72 -39.97 1.71
N ALA A 29 -16.87 -39.36 1.43
CA ALA A 29 -18.11 -39.58 2.17
C ALA A 29 -18.54 -41.05 2.13
N ASP A 30 -18.25 -41.74 1.02
CA ASP A 30 -18.59 -43.16 0.84
C ASP A 30 -17.77 -44.10 1.74
N PHE A 31 -16.56 -43.70 2.15
CA PHE A 31 -15.62 -44.56 2.89
C PHE A 31 -15.74 -44.50 4.42
N HIS A 32 -16.65 -43.70 4.99
CA HIS A 32 -16.88 -43.59 6.45
C HIS A 32 -15.61 -43.27 7.28
N ALA A 33 -14.55 -42.76 6.65
CA ALA A 33 -13.28 -42.43 7.29
C ALA A 33 -13.24 -40.96 7.73
N ASN A 34 -12.66 -40.68 8.90
CA ASN A 34 -12.49 -39.32 9.38
C ASN A 34 -11.49 -38.57 8.50
N LEU A 35 -11.93 -37.48 7.86
CA LEU A 35 -11.06 -36.63 7.05
C LEU A 35 -9.89 -36.10 7.90
N PRO A 36 -8.66 -36.02 7.36
CA PRO A 36 -7.54 -35.34 8.03
C PRO A 36 -7.86 -33.87 8.36
N LEU A 37 -7.24 -33.33 9.42
CA LEU A 37 -7.50 -31.97 9.91
C LEU A 37 -7.34 -30.89 8.82
N LEU A 38 -6.31 -31.00 7.98
CA LEU A 38 -6.07 -30.10 6.84
C LEU A 38 -7.25 -30.07 5.87
N THR A 39 -7.78 -31.24 5.51
CA THR A 39 -8.92 -31.39 4.61
C THR A 39 -10.20 -30.85 5.26
N GLN A 40 -10.41 -31.08 6.56
CA GLN A 40 -11.58 -30.55 7.28
C GLN A 40 -11.64 -29.02 7.33
N VAL A 41 -10.51 -28.34 7.57
CA VAL A 41 -10.44 -26.86 7.59
C VAL A 41 -10.78 -26.30 6.21
N ILE A 42 -10.21 -26.89 5.17
CA ILE A 42 -10.42 -26.50 3.77
C ILE A 42 -11.89 -26.69 3.37
N VAL A 43 -12.49 -27.83 3.75
CA VAL A 43 -13.90 -28.17 3.53
C VAL A 43 -14.84 -27.18 4.21
N LYS A 44 -14.65 -26.92 5.50
CA LYS A 44 -15.48 -25.96 6.25
C LYS A 44 -15.39 -24.55 5.65
N THR A 45 -14.20 -24.15 5.20
CA THR A 45 -14.00 -22.85 4.53
C THR A 45 -14.79 -22.78 3.22
N SER A 46 -14.77 -23.84 2.40
CA SER A 46 -15.54 -23.93 1.15
C SER A 46 -17.07 -23.93 1.40
N GLU A 47 -17.56 -24.65 2.42
CA GLU A 47 -18.98 -24.67 2.79
C GLU A 47 -19.47 -23.31 3.29
N VAL A 48 -18.66 -22.55 4.04
CA VAL A 48 -18.98 -21.17 4.43
C VAL A 48 -19.04 -20.27 3.19
N LEU A 49 -18.08 -20.37 2.27
CA LEU A 49 -18.10 -19.61 1.00
C LEU A 49 -19.35 -19.93 0.15
N ARG A 50 -19.78 -21.20 0.12
CA ARG A 50 -20.89 -21.67 -0.71
C ARG A 50 -22.27 -21.41 -0.09
N SER A 51 -22.42 -21.61 1.22
CA SER A 51 -23.71 -21.46 1.93
C SER A 51 -24.07 -19.99 2.21
N TYR A 52 -23.08 -19.13 2.43
CA TYR A 52 -23.28 -17.70 2.64
C TYR A 52 -23.04 -16.87 1.38
N GLY A 53 -22.95 -17.45 0.17
CA GLY A 53 -22.59 -16.71 -1.05
C GLY A 53 -23.34 -15.39 -1.26
N LEU A 54 -24.65 -15.34 -1.02
CA LEU A 54 -25.46 -14.12 -1.07
C LEU A 54 -25.23 -13.18 0.13
N LEU A 55 -25.12 -13.70 1.36
CA LEU A 55 -24.87 -12.88 2.56
C LEU A 55 -23.42 -12.37 2.66
N ALA A 56 -22.45 -13.12 2.14
CA ALA A 56 -21.04 -12.77 2.05
C ALA A 56 -20.80 -11.75 0.94
N THR A 57 -21.49 -11.84 -0.19
CA THR A 57 -21.47 -10.78 -1.22
C THR A 57 -22.18 -9.52 -0.74
N LEU A 58 -23.32 -9.64 -0.04
CA LEU A 58 -23.99 -8.50 0.58
C LEU A 58 -23.13 -7.89 1.71
N GLY A 59 -22.48 -8.73 2.52
CA GLY A 59 -21.57 -8.34 3.59
C GLY A 59 -20.28 -7.68 3.06
N LEU A 60 -19.69 -8.19 1.98
CA LEU A 60 -18.58 -7.55 1.27
C LEU A 60 -19.02 -6.26 0.58
N GLY A 61 -20.26 -6.18 0.10
CA GLY A 61 -20.85 -4.96 -0.45
C GLY A 61 -21.06 -3.88 0.61
N ILE A 62 -21.60 -4.26 1.78
CA ILE A 62 -21.80 -3.36 2.93
C ILE A 62 -20.44 -2.97 3.53
N ALA A 63 -19.52 -3.91 3.71
CA ALA A 63 -18.17 -3.63 4.17
C ALA A 63 -17.45 -2.73 3.17
N GLY A 64 -17.56 -2.99 1.87
CA GLY A 64 -17.02 -2.14 0.81
C GLY A 64 -17.63 -0.74 0.80
N PHE A 65 -18.94 -0.63 1.05
CA PHE A 65 -19.64 0.66 1.16
C PHE A 65 -19.24 1.43 2.42
N LEU A 66 -19.17 0.77 3.59
CA LEU A 66 -18.74 1.35 4.86
C LEU A 66 -17.28 1.76 4.82
N VAL A 67 -16.40 0.91 4.27
CA VAL A 67 -14.98 1.20 4.05
C VAL A 67 -14.88 2.39 3.09
N ARG A 68 -15.54 2.37 1.94
CA ARG A 68 -15.57 3.52 1.01
C ARG A 68 -16.02 4.80 1.73
N ASN A 69 -17.12 4.75 2.49
CA ASN A 69 -17.65 5.91 3.18
C ASN A 69 -16.72 6.40 4.30
N TRP A 70 -16.01 5.48 4.95
CA TRP A 70 -14.99 5.79 5.95
C TRP A 70 -13.73 6.41 5.33
N PHE A 71 -13.28 5.91 4.18
CA PHE A 71 -12.17 6.48 3.40
C PHE A 71 -12.50 7.85 2.80
N VAL A 72 -13.77 8.12 2.49
CA VAL A 72 -14.25 9.43 2.03
C VAL A 72 -14.43 10.42 3.19
N SER A 73 -14.66 9.93 4.42
CA SER A 73 -14.78 10.78 5.60
C SER A 73 -13.44 11.46 5.96
N PRO A 74 -13.43 12.76 6.29
CA PRO A 74 -12.22 13.49 6.69
C PRO A 74 -11.49 12.84 7.88
N ALA A 75 -12.24 12.29 8.84
CA ALA A 75 -11.69 11.62 10.02
C ALA A 75 -11.02 10.29 9.64
N GLY A 76 -11.68 9.49 8.79
CA GLY A 76 -11.15 8.20 8.33
C GLY A 76 -9.92 8.37 7.44
N ARG A 77 -9.93 9.38 6.56
CA ARG A 77 -8.76 9.75 5.74
C ARG A 77 -7.56 10.15 6.61
N ARG A 78 -7.76 10.95 7.67
CA ARG A 78 -6.67 11.36 8.59
C ARG A 78 -6.10 10.17 9.37
N THR A 79 -6.94 9.26 9.86
CA THR A 79 -6.46 8.04 10.55
C THR A 79 -5.72 7.10 9.61
N TRP A 80 -6.22 6.94 8.38
CA TRP A 80 -5.59 6.11 7.35
C TRP A 80 -4.24 6.69 6.92
N GLU A 81 -4.19 7.99 6.63
CA GLU A 81 -2.96 8.71 6.27
C GLU A 81 -1.91 8.60 7.39
N GLY A 82 -2.31 8.67 8.66
CA GLY A 82 -1.41 8.47 9.80
C GLY A 82 -0.92 7.03 9.95
N TRP A 83 -1.80 6.05 9.71
CA TRP A 83 -1.41 4.64 9.70
C TRP A 83 -0.45 4.31 8.56
N MET A 84 -0.69 4.85 7.37
CA MET A 84 0.16 4.64 6.20
C MET A 84 1.57 5.21 6.42
N LEU A 85 1.70 6.34 7.11
CA LEU A 85 2.99 6.92 7.49
C LEU A 85 3.76 6.10 8.55
N ARG A 86 3.10 5.22 9.30
CA ARG A 86 3.75 4.35 10.31
C ARG A 86 4.37 3.09 9.69
N ILE A 87 3.96 2.71 8.49
CA ILE A 87 4.52 1.55 7.80
C ILE A 87 5.90 1.97 7.24
N PRO A 88 7.03 1.37 7.66
CA PRO A 88 8.38 1.90 7.36
C PRO A 88 8.66 2.07 5.86
N ILE A 89 8.20 1.12 5.04
CA ILE A 89 8.44 1.09 3.60
C ILE A 89 7.47 2.04 2.86
N VAL A 90 6.19 2.03 3.25
CA VAL A 90 5.16 2.83 2.56
C VAL A 90 5.22 4.30 3.00
N GLY A 91 5.46 4.56 4.28
CA GLY A 91 5.54 5.89 4.85
C GLY A 91 6.71 6.70 4.28
N SER A 92 7.88 6.07 4.10
CA SER A 92 9.03 6.71 3.47
C SER A 92 8.78 7.06 1.99
N LEU A 93 8.14 6.15 1.23
CA LEU A 93 7.73 6.42 -0.16
C LEU A 93 6.71 7.56 -0.26
N VAL A 94 5.70 7.56 0.60
CA VAL A 94 4.67 8.62 0.64
C VAL A 94 5.29 9.96 1.01
N ALA A 95 6.20 9.99 1.98
CA ALA A 95 6.92 11.19 2.38
C ALA A 95 7.81 11.72 1.25
N GLN A 96 8.62 10.88 0.61
CA GLN A 96 9.45 11.29 -0.52
C GLN A 96 8.60 11.82 -1.69
N TYR A 97 7.46 11.19 -1.98
CA TYR A 97 6.53 11.65 -3.00
C TYR A 97 5.90 13.00 -2.67
N ALA A 98 5.49 13.19 -1.41
CA ALA A 98 4.97 14.46 -0.94
C ALA A 98 6.03 15.58 -0.99
N MET A 99 7.27 15.25 -0.59
CA MET A 99 8.41 16.18 -0.61
C MET A 99 8.74 16.60 -2.04
N SER A 100 8.81 15.65 -2.99
CA SER A 100 9.13 15.97 -4.38
C SER A 100 8.08 16.90 -5.00
N ARG A 101 6.78 16.66 -4.77
CA ARG A 101 5.71 17.56 -5.23
C ARG A 101 5.80 18.94 -4.60
N PHE A 102 6.06 19.01 -3.28
CA PHE A 102 6.24 20.27 -2.57
C PHE A 102 7.41 21.07 -3.14
N CYS A 103 8.60 20.46 -3.24
CA CYS A 103 9.80 21.12 -3.78
C CYS A 103 9.62 21.52 -5.24
N ARG A 104 9.01 20.67 -6.08
CA ARG A 104 8.71 20.98 -7.48
C ARG A 104 7.83 22.21 -7.58
N MET A 105 6.70 22.23 -6.87
CA MET A 105 5.75 23.33 -6.90
C MET A 105 6.40 24.62 -6.39
N LEU A 106 7.08 24.56 -5.24
CA LEU A 106 7.73 25.72 -4.64
C LEU A 106 8.81 26.29 -5.56
N GLY A 107 9.73 25.46 -6.05
CA GLY A 107 10.81 25.89 -6.94
C GLY A 107 10.30 26.47 -8.26
N THR A 108 9.25 25.88 -8.85
CA THR A 108 8.63 26.40 -10.07
C THR A 108 8.00 27.79 -9.85
N LEU A 109 7.29 27.97 -8.73
CA LEU A 109 6.66 29.25 -8.42
C LEU A 109 7.70 30.34 -8.08
N LEU A 110 8.73 29.99 -7.32
CA LEU A 110 9.83 30.91 -7.02
C LEU A 110 10.59 31.32 -8.28
N GLY A 111 10.87 30.38 -9.18
CA GLY A 111 11.49 30.67 -10.48
C GLY A 111 10.63 31.53 -11.40
N ALA A 112 9.30 31.48 -11.24
CA ALA A 112 8.35 32.37 -11.90
C ALA A 112 8.20 33.75 -11.23
N GLY A 113 8.97 34.03 -10.16
CA GLY A 113 8.93 35.30 -9.43
C GLY A 113 7.75 35.44 -8.47
N VAL A 114 7.05 34.35 -8.13
CA VAL A 114 5.95 34.38 -7.15
C VAL A 114 6.54 34.63 -5.75
N PRO A 115 5.96 35.56 -4.95
CA PRO A 115 6.42 35.83 -3.60
C PRO A 115 6.47 34.57 -2.71
N MET A 116 7.52 34.43 -1.92
CA MET A 116 7.82 33.23 -1.11
C MET A 116 6.62 32.70 -0.33
N ILE A 117 5.94 33.57 0.43
CA ILE A 117 4.80 33.17 1.26
C ILE A 117 3.63 32.66 0.42
N ASN A 118 3.38 33.26 -0.75
CA ASN A 118 2.33 32.81 -1.67
C ASN A 118 2.72 31.46 -2.30
N ALA A 119 3.98 31.33 -2.74
CA ALA A 119 4.51 30.10 -3.31
C ALA A 119 4.44 28.93 -2.31
N LEU A 120 4.81 29.17 -1.04
CA LEU A 120 4.69 28.19 0.05
C LEU A 120 3.24 27.74 0.30
N ASN A 121 2.30 28.69 0.30
CA ASN A 121 0.88 28.37 0.50
C ASN A 121 0.30 27.49 -0.61
N VAL A 122 0.77 27.67 -1.85
CA VAL A 122 0.38 26.84 -3.00
C VAL A 122 1.11 25.49 -2.96
N ALA A 123 2.42 25.48 -2.70
CA ALA A 123 3.23 24.26 -2.59
C ALA A 123 2.74 23.32 -1.47
N ARG A 124 2.28 23.87 -0.35
CA ARG A 124 1.65 23.07 0.71
C ARG A 124 0.48 22.24 0.17
N ARG A 125 -0.33 22.77 -0.75
CA ARG A 125 -1.50 22.05 -1.29
C ARG A 125 -1.12 20.87 -2.17
N SER A 126 0.12 20.80 -2.68
CA SER A 126 0.58 19.67 -3.51
C SER A 126 1.07 18.45 -2.73
N ILE A 127 1.17 18.53 -1.40
CA ILE A 127 1.62 17.44 -0.50
C ILE A 127 0.63 16.27 -0.46
N GLY A 128 -0.68 16.55 -0.56
CA GLY A 128 -1.75 15.54 -0.64
C GLY A 128 -2.14 14.84 0.67
N ASN A 129 -1.19 14.64 1.60
CA ASN A 129 -1.42 14.07 2.93
C ASN A 129 -1.65 15.17 3.98
N GLN A 130 -2.78 15.14 4.67
CA GLN A 130 -3.20 16.21 5.58
C GLN A 130 -2.30 16.35 6.81
N ILE A 131 -1.73 15.25 7.32
CA ILE A 131 -0.81 15.28 8.46
C ILE A 131 0.47 16.03 8.08
N LEU A 132 0.99 15.78 6.87
CA LEU A 132 2.18 16.46 6.35
C LEU A 132 1.87 17.92 5.98
N VAL A 133 0.66 18.21 5.48
CA VAL A 133 0.18 19.58 5.21
C VAL A 133 0.13 20.40 6.50
N ASP A 134 -0.41 19.83 7.59
CA ASP A 134 -0.49 20.48 8.89
C ASP A 134 0.92 20.76 9.44
N ALA A 135 1.84 19.80 9.32
CA ALA A 135 3.23 19.97 9.74
C ALA A 135 3.90 21.13 9.00
N VAL A 136 3.78 21.18 7.67
CA VAL A 136 4.36 22.26 6.85
C VAL A 136 3.66 23.60 7.11
N SER A 137 2.38 23.61 7.50
CA SER A 137 1.68 24.86 7.83
C SER A 137 2.34 25.60 8.99
N ASN A 138 2.76 24.88 10.03
CA ASN A 138 3.48 25.46 11.16
C ASN A 138 4.83 26.04 10.72
N SER A 139 5.54 25.35 9.81
CA SER A 139 6.78 25.85 9.22
C SER A 139 6.57 27.12 8.41
N ILE A 140 5.46 27.25 7.67
CA ILE A 140 5.14 28.45 6.88
C ILE A 140 4.91 29.66 7.78
N GLU A 141 4.24 29.51 8.93
CA GLU A 141 4.06 30.62 9.89
C GLU A 141 5.41 31.14 10.39
N ARG A 142 6.38 30.25 10.66
CA ARG A 142 7.74 30.64 11.05
C ARG A 142 8.47 31.45 9.97
N VAL A 143 8.28 31.10 8.69
CA VAL A 143 8.85 31.87 7.57
C VAL A 143 8.18 33.23 7.44
N LYS A 144 6.88 33.35 7.71
CA LYS A 144 6.19 34.65 7.75
C LYS A 144 6.72 35.57 8.86
N GLU A 145 7.16 34.99 9.98
CA GLU A 145 7.84 35.71 11.06
C GLU A 145 9.28 36.15 10.69
N GLY A 146 9.75 35.82 9.49
CA GLY A 146 11.09 36.19 9.00
C GLY A 146 12.19 35.17 9.30
N LYS A 147 11.85 33.97 9.77
CA LYS A 147 12.84 32.89 9.94
C LYS A 147 13.20 32.28 8.59
N ALA A 148 14.45 31.87 8.45
CA ALA A 148 14.94 31.16 7.28
C ALA A 148 14.13 29.87 7.02
N LEU A 149 13.94 29.55 5.74
CA LEU A 149 13.15 28.41 5.27
C LEU A 149 13.73 27.08 5.75
N GLY A 150 15.03 26.87 5.59
CA GLY A 150 15.70 25.61 5.98
C GLY A 150 15.43 25.22 7.44
N PRO A 151 15.77 26.09 8.42
CA PRO A 151 15.46 25.86 9.83
C PRO A 151 13.96 25.74 10.14
N SER A 152 13.11 26.47 9.42
CA SER A 152 11.65 26.41 9.61
C SER A 152 11.06 25.06 9.20
N LEU A 153 11.61 24.43 8.16
CA LEU A 153 11.21 23.09 7.69
C LEU A 153 11.80 21.95 8.55
N ALA A 154 12.77 22.23 9.42
CA ALA A 154 13.43 21.21 10.23
C ALA A 154 12.52 20.50 11.24
N ASP A 155 11.40 21.13 11.61
CA ASP A 155 10.37 20.51 12.46
C ASP A 155 9.63 19.36 11.72
N CYS A 156 9.66 19.36 10.38
CA CYS A 156 9.02 18.37 9.52
C CYS A 156 9.96 17.22 9.10
N ARG A 157 10.60 16.55 10.07
CA ARG A 157 11.58 15.47 9.80
C ARG A 157 11.03 14.26 9.04
N THR A 158 9.72 14.03 9.09
CA THR A 158 9.07 12.98 8.30
C THR A 158 9.07 13.30 6.81
N LEU A 159 9.09 14.59 6.44
CA LEU A 159 9.04 15.06 5.06
C LEU A 159 10.43 15.39 4.53
N PHE A 160 11.26 16.05 5.32
CA PHE A 160 12.61 16.48 4.92
C PHE A 160 13.68 15.75 5.72
N SER A 161 14.60 15.09 5.00
CA SER A 161 15.81 14.52 5.61
C SER A 161 16.79 15.63 5.98
N GLY A 162 17.72 15.34 6.90
CA GLY A 162 18.74 16.31 7.32
C GLY A 162 19.53 16.89 6.16
N SER A 163 19.96 16.05 5.22
CA SER A 163 20.70 16.48 4.02
C SER A 163 19.88 17.40 3.12
N VAL A 164 18.57 17.17 2.97
CA VAL A 164 17.70 18.04 2.17
C VAL A 164 17.54 19.41 2.83
N LEU A 165 17.40 19.45 4.16
CA LEU A 165 17.31 20.71 4.91
C LEU A 165 18.60 21.55 4.77
N GLU A 166 19.77 20.92 4.82
CA GLU A 166 21.05 21.58 4.60
C GLU A 166 21.16 22.14 3.18
N MET A 167 20.78 21.37 2.16
CA MET A 167 20.76 21.84 0.77
C MET A 167 19.83 23.05 0.61
N ILE A 168 18.66 23.04 1.24
CA ILE A 168 17.72 24.17 1.21
C ILE A 168 18.32 25.40 1.89
N ALA A 169 18.95 25.24 3.06
CA ALA A 169 19.58 26.34 3.79
C ALA A 169 20.71 27.00 2.97
N VAL A 170 21.59 26.19 2.37
CA VAL A 170 22.67 26.69 1.49
C VAL A 170 22.10 27.36 0.23
N ALA A 171 21.03 26.82 -0.34
CA ALA A 171 20.38 27.39 -1.51
C ALA A 171 19.69 28.74 -1.20
N GLU A 172 19.12 28.88 0.00
CA GLU A 172 18.53 30.12 0.50
C GLU A 172 19.59 31.22 0.68
N GLU A 173 20.72 30.89 1.29
CA GLU A 173 21.84 31.84 1.49
C GLU A 173 22.48 32.27 0.17
N SER A 174 22.58 31.35 -0.80
CA SER A 174 23.12 31.63 -2.14
C SER A 174 22.11 32.24 -3.12
N GLY A 175 20.85 32.42 -2.71
CA GLY A 175 19.80 33.00 -3.55
C GLY A 175 19.38 32.11 -4.75
N LYS A 176 19.65 30.81 -4.70
CA LYS A 176 19.38 29.82 -5.78
C LYS A 176 18.34 28.78 -5.38
N LEU A 177 17.45 29.16 -4.48
CA LEU A 177 16.46 28.27 -3.88
C LEU A 177 15.50 27.66 -4.91
N ASP A 178 15.10 28.43 -5.93
CA ASP A 178 14.28 27.99 -7.04
C ASP A 178 14.90 26.79 -7.78
N GLN A 179 16.17 26.90 -8.18
CA GLN A 179 16.90 25.88 -8.93
C GLN A 179 17.15 24.63 -8.08
N GLU A 180 17.56 24.82 -6.82
CA GLU A 180 17.87 23.69 -5.95
C GLU A 180 16.63 22.92 -5.50
N LEU A 181 15.48 23.57 -5.28
CA LEU A 181 14.23 22.87 -5.00
C LEU A 181 13.78 22.00 -6.18
N VAL A 182 13.93 22.49 -7.42
CA VAL A 182 13.64 21.69 -8.62
C VAL A 182 14.64 20.53 -8.77
N ARG A 183 15.92 20.73 -8.44
CA ARG A 183 16.94 19.67 -8.42
C ARG A 183 16.56 18.58 -7.41
N ILE A 184 16.22 18.95 -6.18
CA ILE A 184 15.80 18.03 -5.12
C ILE A 184 14.57 17.22 -5.57
N ALA A 185 13.58 17.88 -6.19
CA ALA A 185 12.41 17.20 -6.73
C ALA A 185 12.77 16.17 -7.81
N ASN A 186 13.61 16.54 -8.78
CA ASN A 186 14.07 15.64 -9.85
C ASN A 186 14.79 14.39 -9.29
N VAL A 187 15.71 14.58 -8.34
CA VAL A 187 16.46 13.47 -7.73
C VAL A 187 15.51 12.55 -6.98
N THR A 188 14.64 13.12 -6.16
CA THR A 188 13.67 12.37 -5.36
C THR A 188 12.68 11.60 -6.24
N GLU A 189 12.18 12.19 -7.33
CA GLU A 189 11.31 11.51 -8.29
C GLU A 189 12.03 10.35 -8.99
N GLY A 190 13.30 10.52 -9.34
CA GLY A 190 14.12 9.44 -9.92
C GLY A 190 14.33 8.28 -8.94
N ASP A 191 14.58 8.58 -7.67
CA ASP A 191 14.71 7.55 -6.63
C ASP A 191 13.37 6.86 -6.34
N LEU A 192 12.26 7.60 -6.39
CA LEU A 192 10.91 7.03 -6.28
C LEU A 192 10.59 6.07 -7.42
N ASP A 193 10.86 6.48 -8.66
CA ASP A 193 10.60 5.64 -9.85
C ASP A 193 11.40 4.33 -9.78
N ARG A 194 12.67 4.40 -9.34
CA ARG A 194 13.49 3.21 -9.08
C ARG A 194 12.90 2.32 -8.01
N GLN A 195 12.56 2.88 -6.85
CA GLN A 195 11.96 2.11 -5.74
C GLN A 195 10.63 1.47 -6.14
N LEU A 196 9.77 2.18 -6.88
CA LEU A 196 8.51 1.66 -7.39
C LEU A 196 8.72 0.52 -8.38
N LYS A 197 9.68 0.66 -9.31
CA LYS A 197 10.03 -0.41 -10.25
C LYS A 197 10.54 -1.66 -9.53
N THR A 198 11.42 -1.50 -8.54
CA THR A 198 11.90 -2.61 -7.72
C THR A 198 10.77 -3.26 -6.93
N ALA A 199 9.89 -2.47 -6.30
CA ALA A 199 8.76 -3.00 -5.56
C ALA A 199 7.79 -3.80 -6.45
N VAL A 200 7.48 -3.28 -7.65
CA VAL A 200 6.63 -3.97 -8.63
C VAL A 200 7.31 -5.26 -9.13
N ALA A 201 8.62 -5.23 -9.39
CA ALA A 201 9.37 -6.41 -9.83
C ALA A 201 9.43 -7.49 -8.74
N MET A 202 9.53 -7.13 -7.46
CA MET A 202 9.52 -8.09 -6.34
C MET A 202 8.13 -8.65 -6.04
N ALA A 203 7.06 -7.93 -6.38
CA ALA A 203 5.70 -8.41 -6.17
C ALA A 203 5.40 -9.68 -6.98
N GLU A 204 5.97 -9.82 -8.18
CA GLU A 204 5.73 -10.97 -9.05
C GLU A 204 6.25 -12.30 -8.48
N PRO A 205 7.54 -12.46 -8.14
CA PRO A 205 8.06 -13.68 -7.52
C PRO A 205 7.34 -14.02 -6.22
N LEU A 206 7.00 -13.00 -5.42
CA LEU A 206 6.29 -13.17 -4.16
C LEU A 206 4.88 -13.74 -4.38
N MET A 207 4.13 -13.18 -5.35
CA MET A 207 2.81 -13.69 -5.71
C MET A 207 2.89 -15.15 -6.21
N LEU A 208 3.84 -15.47 -7.09
CA LEU A 208 4.03 -16.83 -7.59
C LEU A 208 4.36 -17.81 -6.47
N PHE A 209 5.21 -17.42 -5.53
CA PHE A 209 5.54 -18.24 -4.35
C PHE A 209 4.31 -18.54 -3.51
N PHE A 210 3.48 -17.53 -3.21
CA PHE A 210 2.25 -17.73 -2.47
C PHE A 210 1.26 -18.62 -3.24
N ILE A 211 1.06 -18.38 -4.54
CA ILE A 211 0.16 -19.19 -5.38
C ILE A 211 0.60 -20.65 -5.39
N ALA A 212 1.90 -20.90 -5.62
CA ALA A 212 2.46 -22.25 -5.61
C ALA A 212 2.29 -22.92 -4.24
N GLY A 213 2.54 -22.19 -3.15
CA GLY A 213 2.34 -22.68 -1.79
C GLY A 213 0.88 -23.03 -1.50
N PHE A 214 -0.07 -22.19 -1.92
CA PHE A 214 -1.50 -22.44 -1.77
C PHE A 214 -1.94 -23.66 -2.57
N ILE A 215 -1.59 -23.74 -3.85
CA ILE A 215 -1.93 -24.87 -4.73
C ILE A 215 -1.31 -26.16 -4.19
N GLY A 216 -0.04 -26.12 -3.75
CA GLY A 216 0.65 -27.27 -3.14
C GLY A 216 -0.03 -27.74 -1.86
N THR A 217 -0.45 -26.81 -0.99
CA THR A 217 -1.19 -27.15 0.24
C THR A 217 -2.53 -27.81 -0.06
N ILE A 218 -3.26 -27.30 -1.05
CA ILE A 218 -4.51 -27.91 -1.52
C ILE A 218 -4.23 -29.31 -2.05
N PHE A 219 -3.25 -29.46 -2.94
CA PHE A 219 -2.89 -30.76 -3.52
C PHE A 219 -2.53 -31.80 -2.46
N ILE A 220 -1.67 -31.46 -1.50
CA ILE A 220 -1.31 -32.35 -0.38
C ILE A 220 -2.54 -32.71 0.46
N GLY A 221 -3.37 -31.70 0.81
CA GLY A 221 -4.59 -31.93 1.57
C GLY A 221 -5.60 -32.85 0.87
N MET A 222 -5.50 -32.99 -0.45
CA MET A 222 -6.34 -33.87 -1.27
C MET A 222 -5.73 -35.25 -1.50
N VAL A 223 -4.41 -35.36 -1.58
CA VAL A 223 -3.71 -36.64 -1.78
C VAL A 223 -3.58 -37.42 -0.47
N LEU A 224 -3.37 -36.75 0.67
CA LEU A 224 -3.22 -37.40 1.97
C LEU A 224 -4.35 -38.41 2.29
N PRO A 225 -5.64 -38.06 2.11
CA PRO A 225 -6.73 -39.00 2.35
C PRO A 225 -6.69 -40.26 1.47
N ILE A 226 -6.17 -40.19 0.23
CA ILE A 226 -6.06 -41.35 -0.66
C ILE A 226 -5.12 -42.40 -0.06
N PHE A 227 -3.99 -41.97 0.52
CA PHE A 227 -3.07 -42.87 1.21
C PHE A 227 -3.70 -43.50 2.47
N THR A 228 -4.58 -42.76 3.16
CA THR A 228 -5.29 -43.33 4.31
C THR A 228 -6.29 -44.41 3.89
N LEU A 229 -6.96 -44.27 2.75
CA LEU A 229 -7.90 -45.29 2.25
C LEU A 229 -7.22 -46.63 1.91
N GLN A 230 -5.99 -46.61 1.39
CA GLN A 230 -5.23 -47.84 1.12
C GLN A 230 -4.99 -48.70 2.36
N GLN A 231 -4.95 -48.09 3.56
CA GLN A 231 -4.76 -48.82 4.80
C GLN A 231 -6.03 -49.56 5.26
N TYR A 232 -7.21 -49.13 4.81
CA TYR A 232 -8.50 -49.76 5.11
C TYR A 232 -8.89 -50.87 4.12
N VAL A 233 -8.17 -51.03 3.00
CA VAL A 233 -8.40 -52.09 1.99
C VAL A 233 -7.55 -53.34 2.29
N LYS A 234 -7.29 -53.63 3.57
CA LYS A 234 -6.68 -54.88 4.02
C LYS A 234 -7.66 -55.73 4.81
#